data_AF-A0A661AQ46-F1
#
_entry.id   AF-A0A661AQ46-F1
#
_cell.length_a   1.000
_cell.length_b   1.000
_cell.length_c   1.000
_cell.angle_alpha   90.00
_cell.angle_beta   90.00
_cell.angle_gamma   90.00
#
_symmetry.space_group_name_H-M   'P 1'
#
loop_
_entity.id
_entity.type
_entity.pdbx_description
1 polymer ?
#
loop_
_entity_poly.entity_id
_entity_poly.type
_entity_poly.pdbx_seq_one_letter_code
_entity_poly.pdbx_strand_id
1 'polypeptide(L)'
;PENYEELLEQERVIPDFEKRKKIILEEMRKLAEEEGGRVREDEELLNEVACMVEYPKVIKGRFDGEFLSLPSDVVITAMKAHQRYFAVERNGELLPVFLAVIDTEPSEEIVKGNERVLKARLEDARFYWEEDLRMPLKERIKELSGVVWQEGLGTLEDRVKRLEKISLRLHDILGMGKREVIEEGVMLCKVDLVSSMIRDGKEFTSLEGLIGAEYAKNQGYPPEVARIIYEHYLPRFSGDKLPESPESVVVAIAERLELIAGAFVVDAVPTGSKDPLGIRRAANTLYDILFGKEIHLSLEEIFKFTLSLFGKEELLPSVLSFMQQRLERYLEERGIRYDVVDAVVSVYYDDPVEAKKKVDALREMMGTPDFTELIIGQKRVANILKGAGERGEVKPELFKEEMERVLYERARECEPELLNAVEAHDYKRALEILLSLKPHIDKFFDDVLVMCEDEGLRENRLNLLHYVRSLFLKVGDLSKVVE
;
A
#
# COMPACT_ATOMS: atom_id res chain seq x y z
N PRO A 1 -31.77 16.15 -34.16
CA PRO A 1 -31.17 15.35 -33.06
C PRO A 1 -31.38 13.85 -33.25
N GLU A 2 -32.58 13.42 -33.64
CA GLU A 2 -32.93 11.99 -33.73
C GLU A 2 -32.10 11.18 -34.74
N ASN A 3 -31.61 11.79 -35.83
CA ASN A 3 -30.76 11.12 -36.83
C ASN A 3 -29.26 11.45 -36.68
N TYR A 4 -28.83 11.97 -35.53
CA TYR A 4 -27.45 12.46 -35.36
C TYR A 4 -26.40 11.37 -35.55
N GLU A 5 -26.58 10.22 -34.91
CA GLU A 5 -25.65 9.09 -35.01
C GLU A 5 -25.66 8.50 -36.42
N GLU A 6 -26.84 8.32 -37.02
CA GLU A 6 -26.99 7.76 -38.35
C GLU A 6 -26.34 8.65 -39.44
N LEU A 7 -26.49 9.98 -39.32
CA LEU A 7 -25.86 10.93 -40.24
C LEU A 7 -24.33 10.94 -40.10
N LEU A 8 -23.80 10.83 -38.87
CA LEU A 8 -22.35 10.75 -38.66
C LEU A 8 -21.77 9.43 -39.17
N GLU A 9 -22.47 8.31 -38.98
CA GLU A 9 -22.02 7.02 -39.50
C GLU A 9 -21.96 6.99 -41.04
N GLN A 10 -22.88 7.69 -41.72
CA GLN A 10 -22.83 7.87 -43.18
C GLN A 10 -21.58 8.64 -43.63
N GLU A 11 -21.13 9.60 -42.82
CA GLU A 11 -19.89 10.36 -43.04
C GLU A 11 -18.66 9.68 -42.41
N ARG A 12 -18.76 8.39 -42.05
CA ARG A 12 -17.67 7.60 -41.45
C ARG A 12 -17.19 8.19 -40.13
N VAL A 13 -18.11 8.46 -39.22
CA VAL A 13 -17.83 8.85 -37.83
C VAL A 13 -18.77 8.09 -36.91
N ILE A 14 -18.20 7.37 -35.94
CA ILE A 14 -18.96 6.70 -34.88
C ILE A 14 -18.84 7.58 -33.64
N PRO A 15 -19.85 8.38 -33.24
CA PRO A 15 -19.71 9.31 -32.13
C PRO A 15 -19.63 8.63 -30.76
N ASP A 16 -20.29 7.47 -30.61
CA ASP A 16 -20.32 6.71 -29.36
C ASP A 16 -18.97 6.02 -29.09
N PHE A 17 -18.35 6.39 -27.97
CA PHE A 17 -17.06 5.87 -27.52
C PHE A 17 -17.09 4.37 -27.20
N GLU A 18 -18.12 3.89 -26.51
CA GLU A 18 -18.25 2.47 -26.16
C GLU A 18 -18.52 1.62 -27.40
N LYS A 19 -19.27 2.17 -28.38
CA LYS A 19 -19.45 1.52 -29.68
C LYS A 19 -18.13 1.39 -30.44
N ARG A 20 -17.29 2.46 -30.48
CA ARG A 20 -15.94 2.39 -31.10
C ARG A 20 -15.07 1.34 -30.42
N LYS A 21 -15.00 1.34 -29.09
CA LYS A 21 -14.24 0.34 -28.32
C LYS A 21 -14.66 -1.09 -28.63
N LYS A 22 -15.98 -1.34 -28.64
CA LYS A 22 -16.53 -2.66 -28.92
C LYS A 22 -16.13 -3.15 -30.31
N ILE A 23 -16.25 -2.30 -31.33
CA ILE A 23 -15.85 -2.63 -32.71
C ILE A 23 -14.37 -2.98 -32.79
N ILE A 24 -13.50 -2.14 -32.20
CA ILE A 24 -12.05 -2.38 -32.15
C ILE A 24 -11.76 -3.74 -31.51
N LEU A 25 -12.35 -4.02 -30.34
CA LEU A 25 -12.10 -5.24 -29.59
C LEU A 25 -12.59 -6.50 -30.32
N GLU A 26 -13.76 -6.44 -30.95
CA GLU A 26 -14.32 -7.56 -31.73
C GLU A 26 -13.46 -7.86 -32.96
N GLU A 27 -13.05 -6.84 -33.73
CA GLU A 27 -12.16 -7.01 -34.88
C GLU A 27 -10.78 -7.53 -34.45
N MET A 28 -10.21 -7.01 -33.36
CA MET A 28 -8.94 -7.46 -32.81
C MET A 28 -8.98 -8.93 -32.37
N ARG A 29 -10.02 -9.34 -31.63
CA ARG A 29 -10.20 -10.73 -31.18
C ARG A 29 -10.30 -11.68 -32.36
N LYS A 30 -11.09 -11.33 -33.38
CA LYS A 30 -11.22 -12.12 -34.61
C LYS A 30 -9.87 -12.32 -35.31
N LEU A 31 -9.10 -11.24 -35.51
CA LEU A 31 -7.79 -11.32 -36.19
C LEU A 31 -6.76 -12.11 -35.38
N ALA A 32 -6.83 -12.09 -34.05
CA ALA A 32 -5.98 -12.91 -33.19
C ALA A 32 -6.36 -14.39 -33.24
N GLU A 33 -7.65 -14.71 -33.24
CA GLU A 33 -8.16 -16.08 -33.37
C GLU A 33 -7.74 -16.73 -34.70
N GLU A 34 -7.72 -15.95 -35.79
CA GLU A 34 -7.20 -16.41 -37.09
C GLU A 34 -5.72 -16.86 -37.04
N GLU A 35 -4.94 -16.35 -36.08
CA GLU A 35 -3.55 -16.74 -35.83
C GLU A 35 -3.43 -17.85 -34.76
N GLY A 36 -4.56 -18.34 -34.25
CA GLY A 36 -4.62 -19.31 -33.16
C GLY A 36 -4.15 -18.74 -31.81
N GLY A 37 -4.20 -17.41 -31.66
CA GLY A 37 -3.85 -16.70 -30.45
C GLY A 37 -5.02 -15.90 -29.88
N ARG A 38 -4.72 -15.09 -28.87
CA ARG A 38 -5.61 -14.09 -28.29
C ARG A 38 -4.89 -12.75 -28.17
N VAL A 39 -5.63 -11.67 -28.17
CA VAL A 39 -5.06 -10.34 -27.92
C VAL A 39 -4.73 -10.22 -26.44
N ARG A 40 -3.55 -9.71 -26.13
CA ARG A 40 -3.25 -9.28 -24.76
C ARG A 40 -4.00 -7.98 -24.51
N GLU A 41 -5.14 -8.09 -23.85
CA GLU A 41 -6.03 -6.95 -23.60
C GLU A 41 -5.36 -5.92 -22.68
N ASP A 42 -5.43 -4.66 -23.10
CA ASP A 42 -4.93 -3.49 -22.38
C ASP A 42 -6.02 -2.42 -22.47
N GLU A 43 -6.80 -2.31 -21.40
CA GLU A 43 -7.99 -1.44 -21.35
C GLU A 43 -7.61 0.05 -21.47
N GLU A 44 -6.47 0.45 -20.90
CA GLU A 44 -5.98 1.82 -20.99
C GLU A 44 -5.59 2.16 -22.44
N LEU A 45 -4.87 1.24 -23.11
CA LEU A 45 -4.52 1.40 -24.52
C LEU A 45 -5.76 1.38 -25.42
N LEU A 46 -6.73 0.51 -25.16
CA LEU A 46 -7.99 0.46 -25.90
C LEU A 46 -8.77 1.78 -25.77
N ASN A 47 -8.82 2.36 -24.57
CA ASN A 47 -9.43 3.65 -24.32
C ASN A 47 -8.68 4.79 -25.05
N GLU A 48 -7.34 4.80 -25.00
CA GLU A 48 -6.53 5.79 -25.72
C GLU A 48 -6.82 5.73 -27.23
N VAL A 49 -6.74 4.53 -27.81
CA VAL A 49 -6.91 4.32 -29.24
C VAL A 49 -8.33 4.63 -29.71
N ALA A 50 -9.36 4.27 -28.92
CA ALA A 50 -10.75 4.61 -29.23
C ALA A 50 -11.04 6.13 -29.18
N CYS A 51 -10.20 6.91 -28.50
CA CYS A 51 -10.23 8.38 -28.54
C CYS A 51 -9.45 8.97 -29.72
N MET A 52 -8.55 8.21 -30.34
CA MET A 52 -7.70 8.66 -31.45
C MET A 52 -8.34 8.52 -32.83
N VAL A 53 -9.43 7.74 -32.95
CA VAL A 53 -10.04 7.36 -34.22
C VAL A 53 -11.54 7.65 -34.23
N GLU A 54 -12.06 8.05 -35.38
CA GLU A 54 -13.48 8.35 -35.58
C GLU A 54 -14.24 7.14 -36.16
N TYR A 55 -13.59 6.33 -37.01
CA TYR A 55 -14.15 5.15 -37.67
C TYR A 55 -13.13 4.01 -37.72
N PRO A 56 -12.99 3.25 -36.62
CA PRO A 56 -11.90 2.31 -36.45
C PRO A 56 -11.95 1.15 -37.46
N LYS A 57 -10.77 0.81 -37.97
CA LYS A 57 -10.47 -0.48 -38.60
C LYS A 57 -9.23 -1.09 -37.95
N VAL A 58 -9.22 -2.42 -37.84
CA VAL A 58 -8.06 -3.13 -37.32
C VAL A 58 -7.28 -3.80 -38.45
N ILE A 59 -5.97 -3.57 -38.47
CA ILE A 59 -5.03 -4.28 -39.35
C ILE A 59 -4.16 -5.23 -38.55
N LYS A 60 -3.74 -6.31 -39.22
CA LYS A 60 -2.78 -7.27 -38.71
C LYS A 60 -1.46 -7.11 -39.46
N GLY A 61 -0.37 -6.98 -38.72
CA GLY A 61 0.99 -6.99 -39.26
C GLY A 61 1.86 -8.04 -38.57
N ARG A 62 3.03 -8.31 -39.16
CA ARG A 62 4.03 -9.23 -38.61
C ARG A 62 5.37 -8.53 -38.39
N PHE A 63 6.14 -9.06 -37.45
CA PHE A 63 7.54 -8.67 -37.25
C PHE A 63 8.43 -9.91 -37.26
N ASP A 64 9.74 -9.71 -37.30
CA ASP A 64 10.70 -10.81 -37.34
C ASP A 64 10.66 -11.64 -36.04
N GLY A 65 10.60 -12.97 -36.17
CA GLY A 65 10.59 -13.87 -35.03
C GLY A 65 11.85 -13.78 -34.16
N GLU A 66 12.96 -13.26 -34.70
CA GLU A 66 14.18 -13.00 -33.92
C GLU A 66 13.94 -12.11 -32.70
N PHE A 67 12.99 -11.16 -32.77
CA PHE A 67 12.68 -10.27 -31.65
C PHE A 67 11.98 -10.98 -30.48
N LEU A 68 11.49 -12.21 -30.67
CA LEU A 68 10.95 -13.03 -29.58
C LEU A 68 12.04 -13.56 -28.63
N SER A 69 13.32 -13.35 -28.96
CA SER A 69 14.44 -13.60 -28.05
C SER A 69 14.56 -12.54 -26.95
N LEU A 70 13.96 -11.35 -27.15
CA LEU A 70 13.85 -10.31 -26.13
C LEU A 70 12.77 -10.69 -25.11
N PRO A 71 12.87 -10.21 -23.86
CA PRO A 71 11.77 -10.35 -22.90
C PRO A 71 10.46 -9.82 -23.48
N SER A 72 9.36 -10.56 -23.30
CA SER A 72 8.08 -10.21 -23.93
C SER A 72 7.59 -8.81 -23.55
N ASP A 73 7.79 -8.38 -22.30
CA ASP A 73 7.39 -7.03 -21.87
C ASP A 73 8.22 -5.92 -22.54
N VAL A 74 9.48 -6.19 -22.95
CA VAL A 74 10.28 -5.24 -23.76
C VAL A 74 9.65 -5.06 -25.14
N VAL A 75 9.31 -6.16 -25.81
CA VAL A 75 8.67 -6.15 -27.13
C VAL A 75 7.31 -5.45 -27.07
N ILE A 76 6.50 -5.77 -26.07
CA ILE A 76 5.17 -5.19 -25.86
C ILE A 76 5.27 -3.68 -25.57
N THR A 77 6.21 -3.25 -24.74
CA THR A 77 6.40 -1.82 -24.45
C THR A 77 6.85 -1.06 -25.70
N ALA A 78 7.76 -1.61 -26.50
CA ALA A 78 8.16 -1.00 -27.78
C ALA A 78 6.96 -0.87 -28.75
N MET A 79 6.10 -1.89 -28.80
CA MET A 79 4.87 -1.92 -29.58
C MET A 79 3.86 -0.85 -29.12
N LYS A 80 3.65 -0.71 -27.80
CA LYS A 80 2.69 0.22 -27.19
C LYS A 80 3.14 1.67 -27.32
N ALA A 81 4.36 2.00 -26.90
CA ALA A 81 4.81 3.38 -26.73
C ALA A 81 4.84 4.20 -28.02
N HIS A 82 5.24 3.59 -29.15
CA HIS A 82 5.44 4.33 -30.39
C HIS A 82 4.22 4.37 -31.29
N GLN A 83 3.44 3.29 -31.36
CA GLN A 83 2.40 3.11 -32.38
C GLN A 83 1.09 2.53 -31.84
N ARG A 84 0.95 2.37 -30.52
CA ARG A 84 -0.28 1.86 -29.87
C ARG A 84 -0.71 0.50 -30.43
N TYR A 85 0.26 -0.36 -30.72
CA TYR A 85 -0.02 -1.70 -31.21
C TYR A 85 -0.42 -2.63 -30.07
N PHE A 86 -1.30 -3.57 -30.37
CA PHE A 86 -1.69 -4.63 -29.47
C PHE A 86 -0.92 -5.91 -29.79
N ALA A 87 -0.44 -6.56 -28.74
CA ALA A 87 0.27 -7.82 -28.83
C ALA A 87 -0.69 -9.01 -28.92
N VAL A 88 -0.29 -10.04 -29.67
CA VAL A 88 -1.02 -11.31 -29.77
C VAL A 88 -0.21 -12.39 -29.07
N GLU A 89 -0.85 -13.16 -28.19
CA GLU A 89 -0.23 -14.24 -27.44
C GLU A 89 -0.94 -15.58 -27.66
N ARG A 90 -0.21 -16.68 -27.50
CA ARG A 90 -0.74 -18.04 -27.51
C ARG A 90 -0.19 -18.79 -26.32
N ASN A 91 -1.07 -19.29 -25.45
CA ASN A 91 -0.70 -19.98 -24.20
C ASN A 91 0.28 -19.18 -23.31
N GLY A 92 0.19 -17.85 -23.33
CA GLY A 92 1.07 -16.96 -22.57
C GLY A 92 2.39 -16.60 -23.27
N GLU A 93 2.66 -17.14 -24.46
CA GLU A 93 3.83 -16.79 -25.27
C GLU A 93 3.47 -15.76 -26.34
N LEU A 94 4.33 -14.76 -26.53
CA LEU A 94 4.14 -13.72 -27.55
C LEU A 94 4.31 -14.29 -28.96
N LEU A 95 3.37 -13.99 -29.86
CA LEU A 95 3.47 -14.30 -31.28
C LEU A 95 4.16 -13.16 -32.03
N PRO A 96 4.82 -13.42 -33.18
CA PRO A 96 5.42 -12.39 -34.03
C PRO A 96 4.36 -11.65 -34.88
N VAL A 97 3.26 -11.25 -34.22
CA VAL A 97 2.07 -10.63 -34.80
C VAL A 97 1.66 -9.46 -33.92
N PHE A 98 1.28 -8.36 -34.56
CA PHE A 98 0.70 -7.21 -33.89
C PHE A 98 -0.59 -6.77 -34.58
N LEU A 99 -1.45 -6.12 -33.79
CA LEU A 99 -2.67 -5.50 -34.29
C LEU A 99 -2.54 -3.98 -34.14
N ALA A 100 -2.95 -3.25 -35.17
CA ALA A 100 -2.97 -1.80 -35.20
C ALA A 100 -4.38 -1.32 -35.52
N VAL A 101 -4.82 -0.26 -34.84
CA VAL A 101 -6.07 0.41 -35.16
C VAL A 101 -5.76 1.61 -36.05
N ILE A 102 -6.48 1.72 -37.15
CA ILE A 102 -6.34 2.78 -38.14
C ILE A 102 -7.69 3.46 -38.35
N ASP A 103 -7.64 4.71 -38.78
CA ASP A 103 -8.82 5.53 -39.10
C ASP A 103 -8.99 5.69 -40.62
N THR A 104 -8.74 4.60 -41.35
CA THR A 104 -8.79 4.55 -42.82
C THR A 104 -9.01 3.11 -43.30
N GLU A 105 -9.20 2.93 -44.61
CA GLU A 105 -9.36 1.61 -45.20
C GLU A 105 -8.03 0.83 -45.17
N PRO A 106 -8.05 -0.45 -44.74
CA PRO A 106 -6.87 -1.31 -44.79
C PRO A 106 -6.28 -1.43 -46.20
N SER A 107 -4.96 -1.31 -46.31
CA SER A 107 -4.21 -1.58 -47.54
C SER A 107 -2.89 -2.27 -47.23
N GLU A 108 -2.34 -3.02 -48.21
CA GLU A 108 -1.03 -3.66 -48.04
C GLU A 108 0.09 -2.64 -47.76
N GLU A 109 -0.01 -1.44 -48.31
CA GLU A 109 0.98 -0.38 -48.09
C GLU A 109 0.97 0.10 -46.64
N ILE A 110 -0.21 0.25 -46.04
CA ILE A 110 -0.35 0.63 -44.63
C ILE A 110 0.22 -0.48 -43.74
N VAL A 111 -0.10 -1.75 -44.01
CA VAL A 111 0.45 -2.88 -43.24
C VAL A 111 1.98 -2.88 -43.29
N LYS A 112 2.57 -2.88 -44.50
CA LYS A 112 4.04 -2.85 -44.67
C LYS A 112 4.68 -1.61 -44.04
N GLY A 113 3.99 -0.48 -44.08
CA GLY A 113 4.41 0.75 -43.41
C GLY A 113 4.54 0.56 -41.90
N ASN A 114 3.52 0.02 -41.25
CA ASN A 114 3.49 -0.27 -39.82
C ASN A 114 4.55 -1.32 -39.42
N GLU A 115 4.72 -2.37 -40.23
CA GLU A 115 5.75 -3.40 -40.02
C GLU A 115 7.16 -2.82 -40.03
N ARG A 116 7.46 -1.94 -41.00
CA ARG A 116 8.76 -1.25 -41.09
C ARG A 116 9.02 -0.34 -39.89
N VAL A 117 7.99 0.39 -39.44
CA VAL A 117 8.08 1.25 -38.25
C VAL A 117 8.34 0.41 -37.01
N LEU A 118 7.59 -0.70 -36.83
CA LEU A 118 7.78 -1.59 -35.69
C LEU A 118 9.18 -2.19 -35.67
N LYS A 119 9.66 -2.65 -36.84
CA LYS A 119 11.01 -3.22 -36.96
C LYS A 119 12.07 -2.26 -36.42
N ALA A 120 12.03 -0.98 -36.83
CA ALA A 120 12.99 0.01 -36.34
C ALA A 120 12.94 0.17 -34.80
N ARG A 121 11.74 0.13 -34.19
CA ARG A 121 11.59 0.23 -32.73
C ARG A 121 12.05 -1.00 -31.98
N LEU A 122 11.84 -2.19 -32.55
CA LEU A 122 12.33 -3.43 -31.95
C LEU A 122 13.85 -3.56 -32.10
N GLU A 123 14.44 -3.00 -33.16
CA GLU A 123 15.90 -2.86 -33.27
C GLU A 123 16.48 -1.94 -32.19
N ASP A 124 15.82 -0.79 -31.91
CA ASP A 124 16.21 0.09 -30.81
C ASP A 124 16.14 -0.65 -29.46
N ALA A 125 15.04 -1.37 -29.21
CA ALA A 125 14.87 -2.16 -27.99
C ALA A 125 15.93 -3.27 -27.84
N ARG A 126 16.24 -3.98 -28.94
CA ARG A 126 17.30 -5.00 -29.00
C ARG A 126 18.66 -4.40 -28.70
N PHE A 127 18.96 -3.24 -29.29
CA PHE A 127 20.22 -2.54 -29.04
C PHE A 127 20.40 -2.23 -27.55
N TYR A 128 19.38 -1.67 -26.89
CA TYR A 128 19.44 -1.40 -25.45
C TYR A 128 19.63 -2.69 -24.63
N TRP A 129 18.86 -3.73 -24.93
CA TRP A 129 18.97 -5.02 -24.25
C TRP A 129 20.37 -5.63 -24.36
N GLU A 130 20.92 -5.68 -25.57
CA GLU A 130 22.25 -6.25 -25.83
C GLU A 130 23.36 -5.39 -25.21
N GLU A 131 23.26 -4.07 -25.30
CA GLU A 131 24.21 -3.15 -24.67
C GLU A 131 24.20 -3.33 -23.14
N ASP A 132 23.02 -3.47 -22.55
CA ASP A 132 22.88 -3.61 -21.11
C ASP A 132 23.48 -4.92 -20.59
N LEU A 133 23.30 -6.01 -21.34
CA LEU A 133 23.85 -7.32 -21.01
C LEU A 133 25.37 -7.43 -21.11
N ARG A 134 26.06 -6.51 -21.80
CA ARG A 134 27.53 -6.53 -21.89
C ARG A 134 28.22 -6.29 -20.57
N MET A 135 27.55 -5.62 -19.62
CA MET A 135 28.11 -5.27 -18.32
C MET A 135 27.36 -6.00 -17.20
N PRO A 136 28.06 -6.76 -16.34
CA PRO A 136 27.44 -7.42 -15.20
C PRO A 136 26.75 -6.42 -14.26
N LEU A 137 25.58 -6.80 -13.71
CA LEU A 137 24.81 -5.94 -12.80
C LEU A 137 25.65 -5.50 -11.58
N LYS A 138 26.46 -6.39 -11.02
CA LYS A 138 27.39 -6.10 -9.91
C LYS A 138 28.38 -4.99 -10.23
N GLU A 139 28.82 -4.87 -11.48
CA GLU A 139 29.74 -3.81 -11.89
C GLU A 139 29.02 -2.46 -12.06
N ARG A 140 27.77 -2.49 -12.51
CA ARG A 140 26.90 -1.31 -12.67
C ARG A 140 26.48 -0.64 -11.37
N ILE A 141 26.54 -1.33 -10.22
CA ILE A 141 26.22 -0.76 -8.90
C ILE A 141 26.94 0.58 -8.66
N LYS A 142 28.19 0.71 -9.14
CA LYS A 142 29.00 1.93 -8.97
C LYS A 142 28.40 3.15 -9.67
N GLU A 143 27.65 2.95 -10.75
CA GLU A 143 27.01 4.04 -11.50
C GLU A 143 25.86 4.68 -10.72
N LEU A 144 25.29 4.00 -9.72
CA LEU A 144 24.24 4.56 -8.85
C LEU A 144 24.71 5.81 -8.10
N SER A 145 26.02 5.93 -7.83
CA SER A 145 26.62 7.12 -7.20
C SER A 145 26.56 8.36 -8.10
N GLY A 146 26.38 8.17 -9.43
CA GLY A 146 26.25 9.25 -10.40
C GLY A 146 24.83 9.81 -10.52
N VAL A 147 23.83 9.15 -9.93
CA VAL A 147 22.43 9.55 -10.03
C VAL A 147 21.95 10.10 -8.69
N VAL A 148 21.57 11.37 -8.68
CA VAL A 148 20.91 12.01 -7.53
C VAL A 148 19.55 11.36 -7.36
N TRP A 149 19.29 10.80 -6.16
CA TRP A 149 17.98 10.25 -5.82
C TRP A 149 16.96 11.37 -5.64
N GLN A 150 17.29 12.31 -4.74
CA GLN A 150 16.49 13.48 -4.43
C GLN A 150 17.42 14.51 -3.80
N GLU A 151 17.24 15.78 -4.14
CA GLU A 151 18.01 16.87 -3.53
C GLU A 151 17.84 16.82 -2.00
N GLY A 152 18.96 16.75 -1.27
CA GLY A 152 19.00 16.58 0.19
C GLY A 152 19.04 15.13 0.70
N LEU A 153 18.77 14.11 -0.12
CA LEU A 153 18.81 12.69 0.28
C LEU A 153 20.00 11.89 -0.30
N GLY A 154 20.84 12.53 -1.12
CA GLY A 154 22.03 11.94 -1.72
C GLY A 154 21.74 11.22 -3.03
N THR A 155 22.53 10.20 -3.30
CA THR A 155 22.53 9.43 -4.55
C THR A 155 21.66 8.17 -4.46
N LEU A 156 21.42 7.49 -5.58
CA LEU A 156 20.80 6.16 -5.56
C LEU A 156 21.66 5.14 -4.79
N GLU A 157 22.99 5.29 -4.79
CA GLU A 157 23.86 4.45 -3.98
C GLU A 157 23.60 4.66 -2.48
N ASP A 158 23.48 5.91 -2.04
CA ASP A 158 23.16 6.24 -0.64
C ASP A 158 21.80 5.68 -0.24
N ARG A 159 20.83 5.74 -1.16
CA ARG A 159 19.50 5.15 -0.98
C ARG A 159 19.58 3.63 -0.80
N VAL A 160 20.26 2.93 -1.70
CA VAL A 160 20.41 1.45 -1.61
C VAL A 160 21.09 1.04 -0.30
N LYS A 161 22.12 1.77 0.16
CA LYS A 161 22.76 1.53 1.47
C LYS A 161 21.80 1.71 2.65
N ARG A 162 20.86 2.67 2.58
CA ARG A 162 19.82 2.82 3.60
C ARG A 162 18.81 1.67 3.52
N LEU A 163 18.35 1.33 2.31
CA LEU A 163 17.43 0.23 2.09
C LEU A 163 17.97 -1.10 2.61
N GLU A 164 19.26 -1.37 2.43
CA GLU A 164 19.92 -2.58 2.94
C GLU A 164 19.80 -2.63 4.47
N LYS A 165 20.18 -1.56 5.16
CA LYS A 165 20.10 -1.48 6.63
C LYS A 165 18.68 -1.63 7.15
N ILE A 166 17.70 -0.99 6.50
CA ILE A 166 16.29 -1.09 6.88
C ILE A 166 15.77 -2.52 6.65
N SER A 167 16.09 -3.11 5.50
CA SER A 167 15.68 -4.48 5.15
C SER A 167 16.26 -5.50 6.13
N LEU A 168 17.54 -5.36 6.51
CA LEU A 168 18.16 -6.22 7.51
C LEU A 168 17.56 -6.04 8.91
N ARG A 169 17.22 -4.80 9.30
CA ARG A 169 16.53 -4.56 10.57
C ARG A 169 15.14 -5.21 10.59
N LEU A 170 14.39 -5.11 9.49
CA LEU A 170 13.10 -5.77 9.34
C LEU A 170 13.23 -7.29 9.35
N HIS A 171 14.24 -7.85 8.70
CA HIS A 171 14.55 -9.28 8.78
C HIS A 171 14.78 -9.72 10.23
N ASP A 172 15.57 -8.97 11.00
CA ASP A 172 15.85 -9.29 12.40
C ASP A 172 14.60 -9.21 13.30
N ILE A 173 13.69 -8.26 13.05
CA ILE A 173 12.45 -8.09 13.81
C ILE A 173 11.41 -9.16 13.43
N LEU A 174 11.24 -9.40 12.13
CA LEU A 174 10.15 -10.24 11.59
C LEU A 174 10.53 -11.71 11.46
N GLY A 175 11.82 -12.05 11.43
CA GLY A 175 12.31 -13.40 11.15
C GLY A 175 11.97 -13.89 9.73
N MET A 176 11.76 -12.96 8.79
CA MET A 176 11.30 -13.25 7.44
C MET A 176 12.43 -13.23 6.41
N GLY A 177 12.42 -14.20 5.50
CA GLY A 177 13.35 -14.28 4.37
C GLY A 177 14.77 -14.69 4.76
N LYS A 178 15.60 -15.00 3.76
CA LYS A 178 17.03 -15.29 3.95
C LYS A 178 17.85 -14.00 3.87
N ARG A 179 18.68 -13.76 4.88
CA ARG A 179 19.52 -12.56 4.98
C ARG A 179 20.36 -12.32 3.73
N GLU A 180 21.06 -13.34 3.26
CA GLU A 180 22.00 -13.23 2.11
C GLU A 180 21.26 -12.89 0.81
N VAL A 181 20.04 -13.39 0.66
CA VAL A 181 19.17 -13.13 -0.50
C VAL A 181 18.63 -11.70 -0.45
N ILE A 182 18.27 -11.20 0.74
CA ILE A 182 17.86 -9.81 0.95
C ILE A 182 19.02 -8.86 0.63
N GLU A 183 20.22 -9.12 1.16
CA GLU A 183 21.42 -8.31 0.91
C GLU A 183 21.73 -8.25 -0.59
N GLU A 184 21.80 -9.39 -1.28
CA GLU A 184 22.08 -9.41 -2.72
C GLU A 184 20.95 -8.78 -3.55
N GLY A 185 19.69 -9.02 -3.18
CA GLY A 185 18.51 -8.44 -3.83
C GLY A 185 18.48 -6.92 -3.73
N VAL A 186 18.71 -6.35 -2.54
CA VAL A 186 18.70 -4.90 -2.31
C VAL A 186 19.84 -4.22 -3.06
N MET A 187 21.04 -4.80 -3.06
CA MET A 187 22.18 -4.23 -3.77
C MET A 187 21.95 -4.10 -5.29
N LEU A 188 21.05 -4.91 -5.85
CA LEU A 188 20.75 -4.95 -7.27
C LEU A 188 19.42 -4.28 -7.65
N CYS A 189 18.53 -4.01 -6.68
CA CYS A 189 17.13 -3.65 -6.95
C CYS A 189 16.92 -2.33 -7.69
N LYS A 190 17.91 -1.43 -7.68
CA LYS A 190 17.88 -0.14 -8.39
C LYS A 190 18.86 -0.04 -9.55
N VAL A 191 19.60 -1.12 -9.86
CA VAL A 191 20.68 -1.09 -10.87
C VAL A 191 20.15 -0.89 -12.29
N ASP A 192 18.93 -1.30 -12.56
CA ASP A 192 18.27 -1.04 -13.84
C ASP A 192 18.04 0.45 -14.11
N LEU A 193 17.95 1.31 -13.09
CA LEU A 193 17.81 2.76 -13.26
C LEU A 193 18.99 3.42 -13.98
N VAL A 194 20.15 2.79 -13.97
CA VAL A 194 21.36 3.24 -14.68
C VAL A 194 21.63 2.45 -15.96
N SER A 195 20.76 1.50 -16.31
CA SER A 195 20.79 0.81 -17.61
C SER A 195 20.53 1.79 -18.74
N SER A 196 21.08 1.52 -19.92
CA SER A 196 20.80 2.30 -21.12
C SER A 196 19.33 2.21 -21.53
N MET A 197 18.68 1.06 -21.34
CA MET A 197 17.25 0.91 -21.60
C MET A 197 16.41 1.92 -20.81
N ILE A 198 16.64 2.05 -19.50
CA ILE A 198 15.84 2.97 -18.66
C ILE A 198 16.32 4.42 -18.77
N ARG A 199 17.64 4.65 -18.78
CA ARG A 199 18.22 6.00 -18.76
C ARG A 199 18.06 6.71 -20.09
N ASP A 200 18.32 6.01 -21.19
CA ASP A 200 18.41 6.59 -22.53
C ASP A 200 17.11 6.31 -23.33
N GLY A 201 16.47 5.16 -23.11
CA GLY A 201 15.21 4.76 -23.75
C GLY A 201 13.97 5.21 -22.97
N LYS A 202 13.57 6.47 -23.12
CA LYS A 202 12.46 7.10 -22.34
C LYS A 202 11.15 6.31 -22.38
N GLU A 203 10.86 5.65 -23.50
CA GLU A 203 9.71 4.77 -23.71
C GLU A 203 9.71 3.52 -22.81
N PHE A 204 10.88 3.07 -22.33
CA PHE A 204 11.05 1.86 -21.54
C PHE A 204 11.10 2.13 -20.04
N THR A 205 10.97 3.38 -19.59
CA THR A 205 10.93 3.73 -18.15
C THR A 205 9.86 2.97 -17.36
N SER A 206 8.77 2.56 -18.01
CA SER A 206 7.73 1.70 -17.42
C SER A 206 8.18 0.27 -17.08
N LEU A 207 9.35 -0.16 -17.58
CA LEU A 207 9.94 -1.47 -17.32
C LEU A 207 10.85 -1.50 -16.09
N GLU A 208 10.96 -0.39 -15.36
CA GLU A 208 11.67 -0.33 -14.07
C GLU A 208 11.27 -1.49 -13.14
N GLY A 209 12.25 -2.11 -12.49
CA GLY A 209 12.16 -3.33 -11.69
C GLY A 209 12.01 -4.61 -12.53
N LEU A 210 11.15 -4.59 -13.55
CA LEU A 210 10.93 -5.75 -14.42
C LEU A 210 12.18 -6.07 -15.25
N ILE A 211 12.75 -5.05 -15.89
CA ILE A 211 13.94 -5.26 -16.72
C ILE A 211 15.16 -5.63 -15.86
N GLY A 212 15.29 -5.06 -14.66
CA GLY A 212 16.32 -5.45 -13.70
C GLY A 212 16.25 -6.93 -13.32
N ALA A 213 15.03 -7.45 -13.13
CA ALA A 213 14.81 -8.87 -12.87
C ALA A 213 15.19 -9.74 -14.09
N GLU A 214 14.89 -9.30 -15.31
CA GLU A 214 15.27 -10.01 -16.54
C GLU A 214 16.79 -10.04 -16.75
N TYR A 215 17.49 -8.93 -16.48
CA TYR A 215 18.96 -8.92 -16.48
C TYR A 215 19.53 -9.88 -15.44
N ALA A 216 18.98 -9.90 -14.22
CA ALA A 216 19.44 -10.79 -13.16
C ALA A 216 19.25 -12.27 -13.54
N LYS A 217 18.09 -12.63 -14.12
CA LYS A 217 17.86 -13.99 -14.65
C LYS A 217 18.86 -14.35 -15.76
N ASN A 218 19.08 -13.44 -16.71
CA ASN A 218 19.99 -13.68 -17.83
C ASN A 218 21.44 -13.89 -17.37
N GLN A 219 21.86 -13.16 -16.33
CA GLN A 219 23.20 -13.27 -15.74
C GLN A 219 23.33 -14.42 -14.71
N GLY A 220 22.30 -15.24 -14.52
CA GLY A 220 22.36 -16.44 -13.69
C GLY A 220 22.25 -16.20 -12.18
N TYR A 221 21.69 -15.05 -11.76
CA TYR A 221 21.39 -14.83 -10.34
C TYR A 221 20.27 -15.75 -9.85
N PRO A 222 20.20 -16.05 -8.53
CA PRO A 222 19.11 -16.83 -7.97
C PRO A 222 17.73 -16.23 -8.31
N PRO A 223 16.72 -17.07 -8.61
CA PRO A 223 15.37 -16.59 -8.90
C PRO A 223 14.78 -15.69 -7.82
N GLU A 224 15.16 -15.89 -6.56
CA GLU A 224 14.74 -15.08 -5.42
C GLU A 224 15.28 -13.65 -5.49
N VAL A 225 16.54 -13.47 -5.94
CA VAL A 225 17.15 -12.14 -6.14
C VAL A 225 16.43 -11.40 -7.26
N ALA A 226 16.22 -12.04 -8.41
CA ALA A 226 15.47 -11.45 -9.52
C ALA A 226 14.04 -11.09 -9.09
N ARG A 227 13.41 -11.92 -8.25
CA ARG A 227 12.08 -11.66 -7.69
C ARG A 227 12.07 -10.42 -6.80
N ILE A 228 13.06 -10.20 -5.92
CA ILE A 228 13.17 -8.98 -5.11
C ILE A 228 13.26 -7.74 -6.00
N ILE A 229 14.11 -7.78 -7.04
CA ILE A 229 14.30 -6.65 -7.96
C ILE A 229 12.98 -6.24 -8.61
N TYR A 230 12.09 -7.19 -8.92
CA TYR A 230 10.76 -6.87 -9.41
C TYR A 230 9.77 -6.48 -8.30
N GLU A 231 9.62 -7.33 -7.28
CA GLU A 231 8.53 -7.27 -6.31
C GLU A 231 8.71 -6.18 -5.26
N HIS A 232 9.89 -5.59 -5.06
CA HIS A 232 10.06 -4.52 -4.07
C HIS A 232 9.23 -3.25 -4.40
N TYR A 233 8.91 -3.04 -5.67
CA TYR A 233 7.98 -1.99 -6.09
C TYR A 233 6.52 -2.31 -5.76
N LEU A 234 6.16 -3.57 -5.53
CA LEU A 234 4.78 -3.99 -5.30
C LEU A 234 4.31 -3.68 -3.87
N PRO A 235 3.03 -3.29 -3.68
CA PRO A 235 2.08 -2.88 -4.72
C PRO A 235 2.38 -1.46 -5.23
N ARG A 236 2.26 -1.23 -6.56
CA ARG A 236 2.56 0.07 -7.20
C ARG A 236 1.40 1.08 -7.07
N PHE A 237 0.20 0.57 -6.93
CA PHE A 237 -1.03 1.33 -6.74
C PHE A 237 -2.03 0.50 -5.92
N SER A 238 -3.11 1.14 -5.46
CA SER A 238 -4.16 0.48 -4.68
C SER A 238 -4.80 -0.66 -5.48
N GLY A 239 -4.81 -1.87 -4.93
CA GLY A 239 -5.35 -3.06 -5.59
C GLY A 239 -4.37 -3.78 -6.54
N ASP A 240 -3.11 -3.33 -6.64
CA ASP A 240 -2.04 -4.11 -7.30
C ASP A 240 -1.71 -5.37 -6.49
N LYS A 241 -0.97 -6.29 -7.11
CA LYS A 241 -0.48 -7.50 -6.44
C LYS A 241 0.44 -7.15 -5.27
N LEU A 242 0.38 -7.95 -4.21
CA LEU A 242 1.33 -7.86 -3.12
C LEU A 242 2.60 -8.66 -3.43
N PRO A 243 3.76 -8.28 -2.88
CA PRO A 243 4.97 -9.10 -2.95
C PRO A 243 4.68 -10.51 -2.41
N GLU A 244 5.19 -11.53 -3.10
CA GLU A 244 4.86 -12.92 -2.78
C GLU A 244 5.87 -13.51 -1.80
N SER A 245 7.17 -13.33 -2.06
CA SER A 245 8.22 -13.96 -1.25
C SER A 245 8.47 -13.21 0.06
N PRO A 246 8.85 -13.91 1.15
CA PRO A 246 9.21 -13.27 2.41
C PRO A 246 10.31 -12.21 2.26
N GLU A 247 11.31 -12.46 1.43
CA GLU A 247 12.39 -11.52 1.14
C GLU A 247 11.87 -10.28 0.41
N SER A 248 11.04 -10.45 -0.63
CA SER A 248 10.41 -9.33 -1.34
C SER A 248 9.55 -8.47 -0.42
N VAL A 249 8.80 -9.10 0.49
CA VAL A 249 7.94 -8.40 1.45
C VAL A 249 8.78 -7.50 2.35
N VAL A 250 9.90 -8.00 2.87
CA VAL A 250 10.83 -7.22 3.69
C VAL A 250 11.36 -6.00 2.92
N VAL A 251 11.83 -6.19 1.69
CA VAL A 251 12.40 -5.10 0.89
C VAL A 251 11.32 -4.10 0.44
N ALA A 252 10.12 -4.57 0.13
CA ALA A 252 8.99 -3.70 -0.22
C ALA A 252 8.56 -2.81 0.96
N ILE A 253 8.56 -3.34 2.19
CA ILE A 253 8.32 -2.53 3.41
C ILE A 253 9.46 -1.52 3.58
N ALA A 254 10.72 -1.94 3.46
CA ALA A 254 11.89 -1.06 3.58
C ALA A 254 11.85 0.11 2.58
N GLU A 255 11.48 -0.15 1.33
CA GLU A 255 11.32 0.86 0.27
C GLU A 255 10.35 1.98 0.69
N ARG A 256 9.22 1.60 1.30
CA ARG A 256 8.18 2.55 1.74
C ARG A 256 8.61 3.33 2.96
N LEU A 257 9.28 2.68 3.92
CA LEU A 257 9.82 3.34 5.11
C LEU A 257 10.89 4.37 4.75
N GLU A 258 11.84 4.02 3.86
CA GLU A 258 12.89 4.93 3.40
C GLU A 258 12.32 6.14 2.67
N LEU A 259 11.35 5.92 1.77
CA LEU A 259 10.69 6.99 1.03
C LEU A 259 9.90 7.93 1.95
N ILE A 260 9.10 7.37 2.88
CA ILE A 260 8.31 8.17 3.81
C ILE A 260 9.24 8.99 4.72
N ALA A 261 10.23 8.36 5.35
CA ALA A 261 11.18 9.07 6.21
C ALA A 261 11.96 10.14 5.43
N GLY A 262 12.49 9.78 4.25
CA GLY A 262 13.22 10.70 3.38
C GLY A 262 12.40 11.93 2.99
N ALA A 263 11.09 11.78 2.72
CA ALA A 263 10.24 12.92 2.40
C ALA A 263 10.12 13.92 3.55
N PHE A 264 10.13 13.48 4.81
CA PHE A 264 10.15 14.38 5.96
C PHE A 264 11.51 15.06 6.13
N VAL A 265 12.61 14.37 5.82
CA VAL A 265 13.97 14.92 5.89
C VAL A 265 14.17 16.12 4.95
N VAL A 266 13.49 16.12 3.79
CA VAL A 266 13.57 17.20 2.79
C VAL A 266 12.33 18.08 2.73
N ASP A 267 11.50 18.07 3.78
CA ASP A 267 10.28 18.87 3.89
C ASP A 267 9.29 18.70 2.71
N ALA A 268 9.31 17.54 2.05
CA ALA A 268 8.42 17.18 0.94
C ALA A 268 7.09 16.56 1.41
N VAL A 269 6.59 16.99 2.56
CA VAL A 269 5.35 16.48 3.16
C VAL A 269 4.12 16.96 2.35
N PRO A 270 3.12 16.10 2.10
CA PRO A 270 1.95 16.46 1.30
C PRO A 270 1.15 17.64 1.87
N THR A 271 0.77 18.59 1.01
CA THR A 271 -0.04 19.76 1.36
C THR A 271 -1.26 19.86 0.45
N GLY A 272 -2.46 19.90 1.03
CA GLY A 272 -3.71 19.89 0.25
C GLY A 272 -3.76 18.69 -0.70
N SER A 273 -3.90 18.95 -2.01
CA SER A 273 -3.86 17.93 -3.07
C SER A 273 -2.45 17.54 -3.52
N LYS A 274 -1.41 18.31 -3.17
CA LYS A 274 -0.03 18.07 -3.62
C LYS A 274 0.62 16.98 -2.77
N ASP A 275 1.16 15.96 -3.43
CA ASP A 275 1.98 14.91 -2.82
C ASP A 275 3.26 14.75 -3.68
N PRO A 276 4.32 15.54 -3.40
CA PRO A 276 5.48 15.65 -4.30
C PRO A 276 6.23 14.35 -4.53
N LEU A 277 6.35 13.51 -3.49
CA LEU A 277 7.07 12.24 -3.53
C LEU A 277 6.13 11.02 -3.43
N GLY A 278 4.81 11.24 -3.49
CA GLY A 278 3.83 10.16 -3.45
C GLY A 278 3.72 9.43 -2.10
N ILE A 279 4.07 10.07 -0.98
CA ILE A 279 4.15 9.36 0.32
C ILE A 279 2.79 8.96 0.90
N ARG A 280 1.68 9.54 0.44
CA ARG A 280 0.33 9.05 0.82
C ARG A 280 0.09 7.68 0.20
N ARG A 281 0.49 7.50 -1.06
CA ARG A 281 0.44 6.21 -1.74
C ARG A 281 1.40 5.21 -1.10
N ALA A 282 2.62 5.65 -0.77
CA ALA A 282 3.59 4.80 -0.07
C ALA A 282 3.04 4.30 1.27
N ALA A 283 2.41 5.16 2.07
CA ALA A 283 1.78 4.76 3.34
C ALA A 283 0.62 3.77 3.12
N ASN A 284 -0.28 4.03 2.16
CA ASN A 284 -1.39 3.13 1.86
C ASN A 284 -0.90 1.75 1.39
N THR A 285 0.11 1.72 0.51
CA THR A 285 0.70 0.47 0.02
C THR A 285 1.50 -0.27 1.09
N LEU A 286 2.10 0.44 2.05
CA LEU A 286 2.68 -0.18 3.24
C LEU A 286 1.58 -0.89 4.06
N TYR A 287 0.45 -0.21 4.29
CA TYR A 287 -0.70 -0.82 4.97
C TYR A 287 -1.27 -2.01 4.19
N ASP A 288 -1.36 -1.93 2.86
CA ASP A 288 -1.79 -3.06 2.02
C ASP A 288 -0.89 -4.30 2.23
N ILE A 289 0.43 -4.10 2.35
CA ILE A 289 1.38 -5.19 2.66
C ILE A 289 1.17 -5.70 4.08
N LEU A 290 1.15 -4.82 5.09
CA LEU A 290 1.02 -5.22 6.49
C LEU A 290 -0.29 -5.99 6.75
N PHE A 291 -1.40 -5.52 6.19
CA PHE A 291 -2.69 -6.19 6.32
C PHE A 291 -2.77 -7.47 5.49
N GLY A 292 -2.33 -7.42 4.23
CA GLY A 292 -2.44 -8.58 3.34
C GLY A 292 -1.51 -9.74 3.73
N LYS A 293 -0.47 -9.47 4.52
CA LYS A 293 0.48 -10.47 5.04
C LYS A 293 0.38 -10.70 6.55
N GLU A 294 -0.57 -10.03 7.22
CA GLU A 294 -0.76 -10.07 8.68
C GLU A 294 0.54 -9.79 9.47
N ILE A 295 1.31 -8.80 9.03
CA ILE A 295 2.59 -8.43 9.64
C ILE A 295 2.38 -7.43 10.77
N HIS A 296 2.59 -7.91 11.98
CA HIS A 296 2.68 -7.07 13.19
C HIS A 296 4.04 -6.36 13.24
N LEU A 297 4.03 -5.03 13.20
CA LEU A 297 5.22 -4.18 13.13
C LEU A 297 5.00 -2.88 13.89
N SER A 298 5.85 -2.59 14.87
CA SER A 298 5.88 -1.29 15.56
C SER A 298 6.41 -0.21 14.62
N LEU A 299 5.54 0.74 14.25
CA LEU A 299 5.89 1.88 13.41
C LEU A 299 6.86 2.82 14.12
N GLU A 300 6.70 3.06 15.42
CA GLU A 300 7.60 3.87 16.23
C GLU A 300 9.02 3.30 16.20
N GLU A 301 9.18 1.99 16.47
CA GLU A 301 10.49 1.36 16.49
C GLU A 301 11.18 1.46 15.12
N ILE A 302 10.48 1.09 14.05
CA ILE A 302 11.09 1.01 12.72
C ILE A 302 11.32 2.39 12.10
N PHE A 303 10.44 3.36 12.30
CA PHE A 303 10.68 4.73 11.84
C PHE A 303 11.78 5.42 12.65
N LYS A 304 11.89 5.16 13.95
CA LYS A 304 13.01 5.65 14.75
C LYS A 304 14.34 5.14 14.22
N PHE A 305 14.42 3.83 13.93
CA PHE A 305 15.61 3.26 13.30
C PHE A 305 15.88 3.90 11.94
N THR A 306 14.86 3.99 11.08
CA THR A 306 14.98 4.54 9.73
C THR A 306 15.46 5.99 9.74
N LEU A 307 14.89 6.85 10.60
CA LEU A 307 15.29 8.25 10.75
C LEU A 307 16.71 8.42 11.28
N SER A 308 17.21 7.49 12.11
CA SER A 308 18.60 7.54 12.59
C SER A 308 19.61 7.33 11.45
N LEU A 309 19.23 6.63 10.37
CA LEU A 309 20.06 6.51 9.17
C LEU A 309 20.19 7.83 8.40
N PHE A 310 19.28 8.77 8.62
CA PHE A 310 19.35 10.14 8.12
C PHE A 310 19.93 11.14 9.15
N GLY A 311 20.11 10.71 10.41
CA GLY A 311 20.47 11.59 11.53
C GLY A 311 19.37 12.59 11.87
N LYS A 312 18.10 12.15 11.78
CA LYS A 312 16.89 12.99 11.89
C LYS A 312 15.81 12.42 12.81
N GLU A 313 16.21 11.77 13.90
CA GLU A 313 15.30 11.15 14.87
C GLU A 313 14.30 12.16 15.48
N GLU A 314 14.61 13.46 15.50
CA GLU A 314 13.71 14.51 15.96
C GLU A 314 12.40 14.60 15.14
N LEU A 315 12.37 14.06 13.92
CA LEU A 315 11.20 14.04 13.05
C LEU A 315 10.21 12.92 13.36
N LEU A 316 10.55 11.99 14.27
CA LEU A 316 9.73 10.83 14.60
C LEU A 316 8.28 11.18 14.95
N PRO A 317 7.98 12.18 15.82
CA PRO A 317 6.60 12.53 16.16
C PRO A 317 5.79 12.98 14.94
N SER A 318 6.41 13.72 14.01
CA SER A 318 5.75 14.20 12.79
C SER A 318 5.44 13.06 11.83
N VAL A 319 6.37 12.11 11.68
CA VAL A 319 6.17 10.91 10.85
C VAL A 319 5.06 10.03 11.42
N LEU A 320 5.07 9.77 12.73
CA LEU A 320 4.04 8.95 13.39
C LEU A 320 2.66 9.62 13.33
N SER A 321 2.59 10.94 13.53
CA SER A 321 1.34 11.69 13.36
C SER A 321 0.79 11.57 11.94
N PHE A 322 1.66 11.62 10.92
CA PHE A 322 1.26 11.40 9.54
C PHE A 322 0.79 9.97 9.31
N MET A 323 1.51 8.97 9.80
CA MET A 323 1.13 7.56 9.65
C MET A 323 -0.22 7.28 10.33
N GLN A 324 -0.42 7.77 11.55
CA GLN A 324 -1.71 7.69 12.24
C GLN A 324 -2.85 8.26 11.39
N GLN A 325 -2.73 9.51 10.92
CA GLN A 325 -3.76 10.13 10.06
C GLN A 325 -3.98 9.35 8.77
N ARG A 326 -2.93 8.72 8.21
CA ARG A 326 -3.07 7.86 7.03
C ARG A 326 -3.82 6.57 7.34
N LEU A 327 -3.55 5.95 8.48
CA LEU A 327 -4.25 4.75 8.92
C LEU A 327 -5.74 5.03 9.13
N GLU A 328 -6.06 6.17 9.75
CA GLU A 328 -7.44 6.62 9.94
C GLU A 328 -8.17 6.71 8.58
N ARG A 329 -7.59 7.46 7.63
CA ARG A 329 -8.17 7.60 6.28
C ARG A 329 -8.26 6.29 5.51
N TYR A 330 -7.23 5.45 5.61
CA TYR A 330 -7.18 4.16 4.93
C TYR A 330 -8.35 3.24 5.35
N LEU A 331 -8.69 3.24 6.65
CA LEU A 331 -9.79 2.47 7.21
C LEU A 331 -11.16 3.10 6.90
N GLU A 332 -11.28 4.43 6.97
CA GLU A 332 -12.49 5.17 6.59
C GLU A 332 -12.87 4.94 5.12
N GLU A 333 -11.90 5.01 4.21
CA GLU A 333 -12.10 4.77 2.76
C GLU A 333 -12.60 3.34 2.47
N ARG A 334 -12.40 2.40 3.40
CA ARG A 334 -12.91 1.01 3.35
C ARG A 334 -14.27 0.84 4.05
N GLY A 335 -14.95 1.94 4.35
CA GLY A 335 -16.33 1.96 4.84
C GLY A 335 -16.48 1.78 6.35
N ILE A 336 -15.42 1.98 7.12
CA ILE A 336 -15.49 1.98 8.58
C ILE A 336 -15.82 3.40 9.06
N ARG A 337 -16.71 3.52 10.06
CA ARG A 337 -17.10 4.84 10.61
C ARG A 337 -15.89 5.51 11.27
N TYR A 338 -15.73 6.82 11.02
CA TYR A 338 -14.60 7.62 11.51
C TYR A 338 -14.41 7.57 13.03
N ASP A 339 -15.50 7.50 13.80
CA ASP A 339 -15.49 7.53 15.26
C ASP A 339 -15.04 6.20 15.87
N VAL A 340 -15.38 5.08 15.23
CA VAL A 340 -14.87 3.74 15.57
C VAL A 340 -13.39 3.64 15.25
N VAL A 341 -12.96 4.21 14.12
CA VAL A 341 -11.55 4.28 13.73
C VAL A 341 -10.77 5.12 14.74
N ASP A 342 -11.22 6.35 15.04
CA ASP A 342 -10.55 7.24 16.01
C ASP A 342 -10.45 6.63 17.41
N ALA A 343 -11.50 5.92 17.86
CA ALA A 343 -11.49 5.23 19.15
C ALA A 343 -10.33 4.25 19.32
N VAL A 344 -9.90 3.58 18.24
CA VAL A 344 -8.80 2.62 18.31
C VAL A 344 -7.47 3.24 17.89
N VAL A 345 -7.43 3.88 16.72
CA VAL A 345 -6.19 4.33 16.10
C VAL A 345 -5.50 5.39 16.94
N SER A 346 -6.24 6.24 17.66
CA SER A 346 -5.63 7.21 18.59
C SER A 346 -4.86 6.60 19.77
N VAL A 347 -5.06 5.30 20.04
CA VAL A 347 -4.37 4.55 21.10
C VAL A 347 -3.39 3.52 20.50
N TYR A 348 -3.75 2.91 19.37
CA TYR A 348 -3.09 1.72 18.82
C TYR A 348 -2.46 1.92 17.44
N TYR A 349 -2.19 3.15 17.01
CA TYR A 349 -1.61 3.39 15.67
C TYR A 349 -0.23 2.73 15.45
N ASP A 350 0.49 2.38 16.52
CA ASP A 350 1.85 1.85 16.43
C ASP A 350 1.92 0.48 15.75
N ASP A 351 0.92 -0.39 15.96
CA ASP A 351 0.77 -1.65 15.23
C ASP A 351 -0.53 -1.60 14.41
N PRO A 352 -0.44 -1.33 13.09
CA PRO A 352 -1.60 -1.22 12.23
C PRO A 352 -2.48 -2.48 12.23
N VAL A 353 -1.88 -3.68 12.25
CA VAL A 353 -2.62 -4.96 12.16
C VAL A 353 -3.42 -5.18 13.44
N GLU A 354 -2.83 -4.91 14.60
CA GLU A 354 -3.55 -4.91 15.86
C GLU A 354 -4.67 -3.86 15.88
N ALA A 355 -4.40 -2.62 15.46
CA ALA A 355 -5.43 -1.58 15.38
C ALA A 355 -6.60 -2.01 14.50
N LYS A 356 -6.31 -2.61 13.33
CA LYS A 356 -7.36 -3.10 12.43
C LYS A 356 -8.23 -4.17 13.08
N LYS A 357 -7.63 -5.16 13.75
CA LYS A 357 -8.38 -6.23 14.44
C LYS A 357 -9.28 -5.66 15.54
N LYS A 358 -8.81 -4.67 16.31
CA LYS A 358 -9.60 -3.97 17.33
C LYS A 358 -10.74 -3.16 16.72
N VAL A 359 -10.48 -2.42 15.63
CA VAL A 359 -11.50 -1.68 14.89
C VAL A 359 -12.59 -2.62 14.37
N ASP A 360 -12.21 -3.75 13.77
CA ASP A 360 -13.16 -4.73 13.24
C ASP A 360 -14.01 -5.34 14.37
N ALA A 361 -13.41 -5.66 15.53
CA ALA A 361 -14.15 -6.14 16.70
C ALA A 361 -15.13 -5.10 17.27
N LEU A 362 -14.72 -3.83 17.39
CA LEU A 362 -15.64 -2.76 17.81
C LEU A 362 -16.77 -2.58 16.81
N ARG A 363 -16.47 -2.62 15.51
CA ARG A 363 -17.46 -2.49 14.44
C ARG A 363 -18.54 -3.58 14.53
N GLU A 364 -18.17 -4.82 14.87
CA GLU A 364 -19.13 -5.92 15.04
C GLU A 364 -20.08 -5.72 16.22
N MET A 365 -19.64 -5.02 17.27
CA MET A 365 -20.45 -4.78 18.47
C MET A 365 -21.33 -3.54 18.37
N MET A 366 -21.03 -2.65 17.43
CA MET A 366 -21.84 -1.48 17.12
C MET A 366 -23.28 -1.89 16.80
N GLY A 367 -24.25 -1.21 17.43
CA GLY A 367 -25.69 -1.44 17.21
C GLY A 367 -26.34 -2.41 18.20
N THR A 368 -25.58 -2.99 19.13
CA THR A 368 -26.16 -3.71 20.28
C THR A 368 -26.55 -2.72 21.39
N PRO A 369 -27.72 -2.86 22.04
CA PRO A 369 -28.16 -1.94 23.10
C PRO A 369 -27.14 -1.81 24.24
N ASP A 370 -26.57 -2.94 24.67
CA ASP A 370 -25.59 -2.98 25.76
C ASP A 370 -24.32 -2.19 25.44
N PHE A 371 -23.90 -2.18 24.16
CA PHE A 371 -22.71 -1.47 23.72
C PHE A 371 -22.94 0.05 23.60
N THR A 372 -24.12 0.48 23.14
CA THR A 372 -24.48 1.90 23.13
C THR A 372 -24.45 2.49 24.54
N GLU A 373 -25.03 1.79 25.51
CA GLU A 373 -25.00 2.27 26.90
C GLU A 373 -23.59 2.21 27.51
N LEU A 374 -22.75 1.26 27.11
CA LEU A 374 -21.34 1.21 27.53
C LEU A 374 -20.57 2.46 27.07
N ILE A 375 -20.77 2.89 25.81
CA ILE A 375 -20.15 4.11 25.27
C ILE A 375 -20.56 5.33 26.09
N ILE A 376 -21.83 5.44 26.48
CA ILE A 376 -22.33 6.54 27.33
C ILE A 376 -21.61 6.54 28.68
N GLY A 377 -21.50 5.37 29.32
CA GLY A 377 -20.74 5.20 30.57
C GLY A 377 -19.28 5.64 30.42
N GLN A 378 -18.61 5.24 29.35
CA GLN A 378 -17.21 5.62 29.09
C GLN A 378 -17.03 7.11 28.82
N LYS A 379 -17.95 7.76 28.10
CA LYS A 379 -17.95 9.22 27.92
C LYS A 379 -18.08 9.95 29.27
N ARG A 380 -18.94 9.47 30.16
CA ARG A 380 -19.07 10.03 31.52
C ARG A 380 -17.77 9.92 32.30
N VAL A 381 -17.13 8.74 32.30
CA VAL A 381 -15.83 8.52 32.95
C VAL A 381 -14.76 9.44 32.36
N ALA A 382 -14.68 9.54 31.03
CA ALA A 382 -13.74 10.41 30.32
C ALA A 382 -13.88 11.89 30.72
N ASN A 383 -15.12 12.38 30.77
CA ASN A 383 -15.41 13.77 31.11
C ASN A 383 -15.07 14.10 32.57
N ILE A 384 -15.33 13.17 33.50
CA ILE A 384 -14.97 13.35 34.92
C ILE A 384 -13.45 13.36 35.11
N LEU A 385 -12.72 12.55 34.33
CA LEU A 385 -11.26 12.51 34.35
C LEU A 385 -10.62 13.65 33.55
N LYS A 386 -11.39 14.52 32.91
CA LYS A 386 -10.87 15.65 32.14
C LYS A 386 -10.31 16.72 33.09
N GLY A 387 -9.03 17.09 32.89
CA GLY A 387 -8.35 18.11 33.70
C GLY A 387 -7.86 17.59 35.06
N ALA A 388 -7.86 16.28 35.24
CA ALA A 388 -7.72 15.65 36.53
C ALA A 388 -6.25 15.31 36.90
N GLY A 389 -5.26 15.65 36.07
CA GLY A 389 -3.83 15.46 36.37
C GLY A 389 -3.39 14.00 36.37
N GLU A 390 -2.14 13.74 36.78
CA GLU A 390 -1.60 12.38 36.93
C GLU A 390 -2.35 11.62 38.03
N ARG A 391 -2.58 10.33 37.81
CA ARG A 391 -3.38 9.46 38.67
C ARG A 391 -2.51 8.43 39.38
N GLY A 392 -2.83 8.22 40.65
CA GLY A 392 -2.12 7.28 41.52
C GLY A 392 -2.84 5.94 41.62
N GLU A 393 -2.33 5.09 42.52
CA GLU A 393 -2.97 3.82 42.83
C GLU A 393 -4.27 4.02 43.61
N VAL A 394 -5.20 3.08 43.42
CA VAL A 394 -6.42 2.98 44.21
C VAL A 394 -6.05 2.49 45.60
N LYS A 395 -6.57 3.16 46.64
CA LYS A 395 -6.37 2.85 48.06
C LYS A 395 -7.66 2.28 48.65
N PRO A 396 -7.79 0.94 48.76
CA PRO A 396 -9.02 0.32 49.25
C PRO A 396 -9.40 0.73 50.68
N GLU A 397 -8.42 1.12 51.49
CA GLU A 397 -8.62 1.62 52.85
C GLU A 397 -9.37 2.96 52.93
N LEU A 398 -9.47 3.70 51.82
CA LEU A 398 -10.18 4.97 51.75
C LEU A 398 -11.62 4.83 51.23
N PHE A 399 -12.09 3.64 50.87
CA PHE A 399 -13.47 3.42 50.42
C PHE A 399 -14.46 3.68 51.56
N LYS A 400 -15.54 4.41 51.26
CA LYS A 400 -16.64 4.68 52.20
C LYS A 400 -17.92 3.98 51.79
N GLU A 401 -18.21 3.93 50.50
CA GLU A 401 -19.41 3.30 49.96
C GLU A 401 -19.11 1.88 49.45
N GLU A 402 -20.07 0.96 49.60
CA GLU A 402 -19.93 -0.43 49.16
C GLU A 402 -19.68 -0.53 47.64
N MET A 403 -20.29 0.37 46.84
CA MET A 403 -20.13 0.36 45.38
C MET A 403 -18.70 0.70 44.91
N GLU A 404 -17.91 1.44 45.70
CA GLU A 404 -16.48 1.66 45.41
C GLU A 404 -15.71 0.35 45.46
N ARG A 405 -16.00 -0.45 46.50
CA ARG A 405 -15.36 -1.74 46.77
C ARG A 405 -15.76 -2.78 45.72
N VAL A 406 -17.06 -2.87 45.42
CA VAL A 406 -17.61 -3.78 44.40
C VAL A 406 -17.03 -3.49 43.02
N LEU A 407 -16.98 -2.22 42.59
CA LEU A 407 -16.42 -1.87 41.28
C LEU A 407 -14.93 -2.21 41.20
N TYR A 408 -14.16 -1.91 42.25
CA TYR A 408 -12.73 -2.22 42.29
C TYR A 408 -12.46 -3.72 42.26
N GLU A 409 -13.16 -4.52 43.06
CA GLU A 409 -13.01 -5.98 43.10
C GLU A 409 -13.37 -6.60 41.75
N ARG A 410 -14.48 -6.19 41.12
CA ARG A 410 -14.88 -6.69 39.80
C ARG A 410 -13.92 -6.30 38.68
N ALA A 411 -13.42 -5.06 38.68
CA ALA A 411 -12.41 -4.62 37.73
C ALA A 411 -11.12 -5.46 37.87
N ARG A 412 -10.70 -5.74 39.11
CA ARG A 412 -9.53 -6.58 39.41
C ARG A 412 -9.71 -8.05 39.03
N GLU A 413 -10.91 -8.60 39.19
CA GLU A 413 -11.23 -9.98 38.78
C GLU A 413 -11.21 -10.14 37.25
N CYS A 414 -11.70 -9.13 36.52
CA CYS A 414 -11.77 -9.16 35.06
C CYS A 414 -10.44 -8.86 34.37
N GLU A 415 -9.54 -8.09 35.00
CA GLU A 415 -8.28 -7.66 34.38
C GLU A 415 -7.42 -8.82 33.86
N PRO A 416 -7.17 -9.92 34.60
CA PRO A 416 -6.40 -11.05 34.07
C PRO A 416 -7.06 -11.72 32.86
N GLU A 417 -8.39 -11.90 32.88
CA GLU A 417 -9.11 -12.46 31.73
C GLU A 417 -9.06 -11.54 30.51
N LEU A 418 -9.17 -10.23 30.74
CA LEU A 418 -9.06 -9.22 29.70
C LEU A 418 -7.67 -9.24 29.05
N LEU A 419 -6.61 -9.25 29.86
CA LEU A 419 -5.24 -9.30 29.36
C LEU A 419 -4.99 -10.57 28.55
N ASN A 420 -5.45 -11.72 29.04
CA ASN A 420 -5.36 -12.99 28.29
C ASN A 420 -6.11 -12.92 26.95
N ALA A 421 -7.30 -12.31 26.91
CA ALA A 421 -8.06 -12.15 25.67
C ALA A 421 -7.36 -11.20 24.68
N VAL A 422 -6.79 -10.10 25.17
CA VAL A 422 -6.01 -9.15 24.36
C VAL A 422 -4.73 -9.78 23.81
N GLU A 423 -3.99 -10.53 24.63
CA GLU A 423 -2.80 -11.28 24.23
C GLU A 423 -3.12 -12.37 23.20
N ALA A 424 -4.29 -13.01 23.33
CA ALA A 424 -4.79 -13.99 22.36
C ALA A 424 -5.38 -13.35 21.08
N HIS A 425 -5.37 -12.01 20.96
CA HIS A 425 -6.02 -11.24 19.90
C HIS A 425 -7.55 -11.51 19.78
N ASP A 426 -8.19 -12.00 20.84
CA ASP A 426 -9.64 -12.20 20.92
C ASP A 426 -10.32 -10.93 21.47
N TYR A 427 -10.36 -9.90 20.62
CA TYR A 427 -10.90 -8.60 21.01
C TYR A 427 -12.42 -8.63 21.22
N LYS A 428 -13.12 -9.59 20.62
CA LYS A 428 -14.55 -9.81 20.89
C LYS A 428 -14.73 -10.26 22.34
N ARG A 429 -13.99 -11.28 22.78
CA ARG A 429 -14.02 -11.74 24.17
C ARG A 429 -13.59 -10.63 25.14
N ALA A 430 -12.56 -9.85 24.78
CA ALA A 430 -12.11 -8.71 25.57
C ALA A 430 -13.26 -7.70 25.81
N LEU A 431 -14.03 -7.39 24.76
CA LEU A 431 -15.17 -6.48 24.86
C LEU A 431 -16.35 -7.07 25.65
N GLU A 432 -16.61 -8.37 25.54
CA GLU A 432 -17.60 -9.07 26.39
C GLU A 432 -17.25 -9.01 27.87
N ILE A 433 -15.96 -9.18 28.21
CA ILE A 433 -15.46 -9.04 29.58
C ILE A 433 -15.66 -7.60 30.07
N LEU A 434 -15.31 -6.61 29.24
CA LEU A 434 -15.51 -5.19 29.58
C LEU A 434 -17.00 -4.82 29.74
N LEU A 435 -17.90 -5.41 28.94
CA LEU A 435 -19.34 -5.23 29.09
C LEU A 435 -19.86 -5.72 30.45
N SER A 436 -19.24 -6.76 31.02
CA SER A 436 -19.64 -7.27 32.35
C SER A 436 -19.43 -6.25 33.48
N LEU A 437 -18.56 -5.25 33.28
CA LEU A 437 -18.34 -4.17 34.25
C LEU A 437 -19.44 -3.11 34.23
N LYS A 438 -20.24 -3.02 33.15
CA LYS A 438 -21.25 -1.97 32.98
C LYS A 438 -22.22 -1.86 34.17
N PRO A 439 -22.88 -2.94 34.65
CA PRO A 439 -23.80 -2.83 35.77
C PRO A 439 -23.15 -2.32 37.07
N HIS A 440 -21.84 -2.54 37.22
CA HIS A 440 -21.07 -2.07 38.37
C HIS A 440 -20.67 -0.60 38.23
N ILE A 441 -20.37 -0.15 37.00
CA ILE A 441 -20.11 1.26 36.68
C ILE A 441 -21.38 2.10 36.90
N ASP A 442 -22.53 1.61 36.43
CA ASP A 442 -23.81 2.31 36.57
C ASP A 442 -24.17 2.49 38.06
N LYS A 443 -24.10 1.40 38.85
CA LYS A 443 -24.34 1.47 40.30
C LYS A 443 -23.36 2.36 41.06
N PHE A 444 -22.09 2.33 40.69
CA PHE A 444 -21.11 3.26 41.26
C PHE A 444 -21.54 4.70 41.03
N PHE A 445 -22.02 5.02 39.83
CA PHE A 445 -22.42 6.37 39.50
C PHE A 445 -23.78 6.82 40.05
N ASP A 446 -24.65 5.88 40.40
CA ASP A 446 -25.92 6.12 41.07
C ASP A 446 -25.71 6.40 42.57
N ASP A 447 -24.81 5.66 43.21
CA ASP A 447 -24.63 5.68 44.67
C ASP A 447 -23.43 6.52 45.14
N VAL A 448 -22.44 6.81 44.28
CA VAL A 448 -21.18 7.46 44.66
C VAL A 448 -21.02 8.84 44.01
N LEU A 449 -21.00 9.88 44.85
CA LEU A 449 -20.65 11.23 44.40
C LEU A 449 -19.13 11.38 44.26
N VAL A 450 -18.63 11.35 43.03
CA VAL A 450 -17.18 11.45 42.74
C VAL A 450 -16.59 12.79 43.20
N MET A 451 -17.27 13.89 42.92
CA MET A 451 -16.81 15.24 43.29
C MET A 451 -17.27 15.61 44.70
N CYS A 452 -16.69 14.95 45.72
CA CYS A 452 -16.97 15.21 47.13
C CYS A 452 -16.02 16.27 47.74
N GLU A 453 -16.40 16.79 48.91
CA GLU A 453 -15.62 17.79 49.67
C GLU A 453 -14.32 17.21 50.24
N ASP A 454 -14.33 15.95 50.64
CA ASP A 454 -13.16 15.22 51.16
C ASP A 454 -12.18 14.97 50.01
N GLU A 455 -11.05 15.69 50.05
CA GLU A 455 -10.03 15.66 49.02
C GLU A 455 -9.38 14.27 48.87
N GLY A 456 -9.10 13.58 49.98
CA GLY A 456 -8.50 12.25 49.95
C GLY A 456 -9.42 11.21 49.34
N LEU A 457 -10.72 11.28 49.68
CA LEU A 457 -11.74 10.42 49.10
C LEU A 457 -11.99 10.72 47.61
N ARG A 458 -12.04 12.00 47.24
CA ARG A 458 -12.20 12.44 45.85
C ARG A 458 -11.06 11.93 44.97
N GLU A 459 -9.82 12.10 45.40
CA GLU A 459 -8.65 11.59 44.66
C GLU A 459 -8.69 10.06 44.53
N ASN A 460 -9.09 9.34 45.57
CA ASN A 460 -9.21 7.88 45.50
C ASN A 460 -10.30 7.42 44.50
N ARG A 461 -11.45 8.10 44.47
CA ARG A 461 -12.53 7.85 43.50
C ARG A 461 -12.06 8.13 42.06
N LEU A 462 -11.28 9.18 41.86
CA LEU A 462 -10.69 9.50 40.56
C LEU A 462 -9.63 8.47 40.14
N ASN A 463 -8.82 7.95 41.08
CA ASN A 463 -7.91 6.84 40.82
C ASN A 463 -8.67 5.56 40.42
N LEU A 464 -9.79 5.26 41.08
CA LEU A 464 -10.65 4.11 40.73
C LEU A 464 -11.20 4.24 39.30
N LEU A 465 -11.74 5.41 38.95
CA LEU A 465 -12.23 5.67 37.60
C LEU A 465 -11.12 5.61 36.55
N HIS A 466 -9.92 6.08 36.89
CA HIS A 466 -8.75 5.99 36.02
C HIS A 466 -8.33 4.54 35.80
N TYR A 467 -8.28 3.72 36.86
CA TYR A 467 -8.00 2.29 36.75
C TYR A 467 -9.03 1.59 35.86
N VAL A 468 -10.32 1.81 36.09
CA VAL A 468 -11.38 1.23 35.24
C VAL A 468 -11.21 1.69 33.79
N ARG A 469 -11.01 2.99 33.52
CA ARG A 469 -10.76 3.52 32.16
C ARG A 469 -9.54 2.86 31.51
N SER A 470 -8.47 2.59 32.27
CA SER A 470 -7.26 1.94 31.74
C SER A 470 -7.51 0.53 31.20
N LEU A 471 -8.53 -0.18 31.72
CA LEU A 471 -8.96 -1.48 31.18
C LEU A 471 -9.63 -1.32 29.81
N PHE A 472 -10.50 -0.33 29.63
CA PHE A 472 -11.14 -0.05 28.34
C PHE A 472 -10.12 0.39 27.29
N LEU A 473 -9.14 1.19 27.70
CA LEU A 473 -8.03 1.62 26.84
C LEU A 473 -7.20 0.44 26.31
N LYS A 474 -7.30 -0.78 26.88
CA LYS A 474 -6.67 -2.01 26.32
C LYS A 474 -7.24 -2.42 24.96
N VAL A 475 -8.46 -1.97 24.65
CA VAL A 475 -9.14 -2.22 23.36
C VAL A 475 -9.32 -0.94 22.56
N GLY A 476 -9.56 0.19 23.20
CA GLY A 476 -9.63 1.50 22.57
C GLY A 476 -10.26 2.56 23.47
N ASP A 477 -10.15 3.83 23.09
CA ASP A 477 -10.85 4.93 23.76
C ASP A 477 -12.29 5.03 23.25
N LEU A 478 -13.17 4.22 23.86
CA LEU A 478 -14.61 4.18 23.53
C LEU A 478 -15.32 5.53 23.73
N SER A 479 -14.73 6.49 24.45
CA SER A 479 -15.33 7.81 24.61
C SER A 479 -15.37 8.63 23.32
N LYS A 480 -14.58 8.24 22.31
CA LYS A 480 -14.54 8.86 20.98
C LYS A 480 -15.67 8.40 20.05
N VAL A 481 -16.34 7.29 20.35
CA VAL A 481 -17.43 6.76 19.53
C VAL A 481 -18.67 7.65 19.66
N VAL A 482 -19.26 8.08 18.55
CA VAL A 482 -20.45 8.92 18.49
C VAL A 482 -21.71 8.04 18.42
N GLU A 483 -22.79 8.49 19.05
CA GLU A 483 -24.10 7.80 19.05
C GLU A 483 -24.72 7.72 17.65
#